data_AF-A0A3G6TCY3-F1
#
_entry.id   AF-A0A3G6TCY3-F1
#
_cell.length_a   1.000
_cell.length_b   1.000
_cell.length_c   1.000
_cell.angle_alpha   90.00
_cell.angle_beta   90.00
_cell.angle_gamma   90.00
#
_symmetry.space_group_name_H-M   'P 1'
#
loop_
_entity.id
_entity.type
_entity.pdbx_description
1 polymer ?
#
loop_
_entity_poly.entity_id
_entity_poly.type
_entity_poly.pdbx_seq_one_letter_code
_entity_poly.pdbx_strand_id
1 'polypeptide(L)'
;MFCSICIVNQFFGQYRGYFRHCINEYKIIEFMNRNNDINLKVHRIFLYLFIAISFCSCGKKIDIREIDNALLKKNEKLRLEGKDTELITLNNEMIRRSKEGGYPKGEALGYINLANTYGMMGKYKTSHEYLKFAEKIITRLHDNFLYAKLYHEYGQINYVTGLVNTALSYNAKAIYYGKKLDEKGWLLGNMYEQRADFISSTYKDSALIYRHRGFSLDPSAINASLIGNYHLHQTKSLDSATFYNNKALSLLKDTEVGTVRQGIIYDFYADLLSEKKEFKKALDFYKEAADILVKTKRINKLPDIYRHIAFAYQNLNDQKMEDVYNFKAEELDQRLKASGNEAIDLSLSEIIEQKNKDNVNLIFIAIGVLILTVGAILFLVVRNRKYEKENKDSEKSTSSTYPVKERISKEDFTELLDLAKSNDLKFIKRFEEVNPGLFQNILKINPQLTKSELSLCAMIWLGFSSKDIADFTFIQHRSVQTKKGRLRKKLNISSETDLYSFFTSL
;
A
#
# COMPACT_ATOMS: atom_id res chain seq x y z
N MET A 1 18.71 -23.81 16.89
CA MET A 1 19.68 -23.63 18.00
C MET A 1 21.10 -23.50 17.45
N PHE A 2 21.38 -22.59 16.49
CA PHE A 2 22.76 -22.36 16.00
C PHE A 2 22.98 -21.02 15.27
N CYS A 3 22.21 -19.95 15.57
CA CYS A 3 22.40 -18.66 14.88
C CYS A 3 22.56 -17.42 15.77
N SER A 4 22.66 -17.58 17.10
CA SER A 4 22.74 -16.42 18.02
C SER A 4 24.10 -16.22 18.69
N ILE A 5 25.11 -17.05 18.36
CA ILE A 5 26.45 -16.98 18.99
C ILE A 5 27.43 -16.11 18.19
N CYS A 6 27.15 -15.77 16.92
CA CYS A 6 28.11 -15.01 16.10
C CYS A 6 28.06 -13.48 16.27
N ILE A 7 27.02 -12.89 16.87
CA ILE A 7 26.88 -11.42 16.91
C ILE A 7 27.52 -10.80 18.17
N VAL A 8 27.76 -11.59 19.22
CA VAL A 8 28.33 -11.06 20.49
C VAL A 8 29.87 -10.97 20.44
N ASN A 9 30.54 -11.79 19.63
CA ASN A 9 32.02 -11.81 19.56
C ASN A 9 32.64 -10.69 18.70
N GLN A 10 31.83 -9.90 17.97
CA GLN A 10 32.37 -8.84 17.10
C GLN A 10 32.40 -7.45 17.77
N PHE A 11 31.80 -7.30 18.96
CA PHE A 11 31.71 -6.00 19.66
C PHE A 11 32.76 -5.79 20.78
N PHE A 12 33.43 -6.85 21.25
CA PHE A 12 34.43 -6.76 22.35
C PHE A 12 35.90 -6.72 21.90
N GLY A 13 36.17 -6.65 20.59
CA GLY A 13 37.52 -6.71 20.05
C GLY A 13 38.33 -5.40 20.03
N GLN A 14 37.72 -4.24 20.34
CA GLN A 14 38.32 -2.94 19.94
C GLN A 14 38.77 -2.00 21.07
N TYR A 15 38.73 -2.39 22.35
CA TYR A 15 39.11 -1.51 23.47
C TYR A 15 40.09 -2.12 24.47
N ARG A 16 41.08 -2.89 23.99
CA ARG A 16 42.10 -3.50 24.87
C ARG A 16 43.40 -2.69 25.03
N GLY A 17 43.43 -1.43 24.56
CA GLY A 17 44.68 -0.68 24.39
C GLY A 17 44.89 0.57 25.26
N TYR A 18 44.00 0.93 26.20
CA TYR A 18 44.04 2.31 26.76
C TYR A 18 44.24 2.46 28.28
N PHE A 19 44.50 1.41 29.04
CA PHE A 19 44.81 1.56 30.47
C PHE A 19 46.03 0.76 30.88
N ARG A 20 47.21 1.31 30.57
CA ARG A 20 48.48 0.91 31.18
C ARG A 20 49.38 2.14 31.30
N HIS A 21 49.08 3.01 32.27
CA HIS A 21 50.11 3.82 32.89
C HIS A 21 49.70 4.28 34.28
N CYS A 22 50.66 4.17 35.21
CA CYS A 22 50.71 4.73 36.55
C CYS A 22 50.00 3.95 37.67
N ILE A 23 50.78 3.02 38.22
CA ILE A 23 50.75 2.55 39.61
C ILE A 23 51.20 3.70 40.52
N ASN A 24 50.40 4.07 41.52
CA ASN A 24 50.83 4.29 42.92
C ASN A 24 49.68 4.90 43.75
N GLU A 25 49.13 4.13 44.68
CA GLU A 25 49.01 4.49 46.11
C GLU A 25 48.18 3.42 46.84
N TYR A 26 48.91 2.56 47.57
CA TYR A 26 48.37 1.61 48.53
C TYR A 26 47.82 2.37 49.74
N LYS A 27 46.50 2.67 49.77
CA LYS A 27 45.73 2.90 51.02
C LYS A 27 44.20 2.92 50.90
N ILE A 28 43.60 2.43 49.80
CA ILE A 28 42.13 2.39 49.59
C ILE A 28 41.59 0.95 49.44
N ILE A 29 42.39 -0.09 49.72
CA ILE A 29 42.01 -1.47 49.40
C ILE A 29 41.10 -2.12 50.46
N GLU A 30 41.07 -1.65 51.70
CA GLU A 30 40.20 -2.26 52.73
C GLU A 30 38.74 -1.76 52.72
N PHE A 31 38.46 -0.57 52.18
CA PHE A 31 37.08 -0.06 52.11
C PHE A 31 36.35 -0.50 50.83
N MET A 32 37.07 -0.85 49.76
CA MET A 32 36.44 -1.29 48.49
C MET A 32 36.07 -2.78 48.44
N ASN A 33 36.60 -3.63 49.34
CA ASN A 33 36.28 -5.06 49.33
C ASN A 33 34.88 -5.38 49.87
N ARG A 34 34.25 -4.52 50.67
CA ARG A 34 32.83 -4.68 51.06
C ARG A 34 31.85 -4.26 49.97
N ASN A 35 32.20 -3.25 49.16
CA ASN A 35 31.32 -2.75 48.09
C ASN A 35 31.44 -3.56 46.79
N ASN A 36 32.60 -4.14 46.49
CA ASN A 36 32.77 -5.00 45.31
C ASN A 36 32.03 -6.33 45.43
N ASP A 37 31.92 -6.91 46.63
CA ASP A 37 31.14 -8.14 46.83
C ASP A 37 29.62 -7.91 46.67
N ILE A 38 29.14 -6.72 47.07
CA ILE A 38 27.75 -6.30 46.85
C ILE A 38 27.53 -6.00 45.37
N ASN A 39 28.43 -5.28 44.69
CA ASN A 39 28.31 -4.98 43.27
C ASN A 39 28.42 -6.23 42.37
N LEU A 40 29.27 -7.21 42.71
CA LEU A 40 29.34 -8.48 41.98
C LEU A 40 28.07 -9.32 42.19
N LYS A 41 27.51 -9.34 43.40
CA LYS A 41 26.24 -10.01 43.68
C LYS A 41 25.08 -9.34 42.95
N VAL A 42 25.03 -8.02 42.91
CA VAL A 42 24.01 -7.25 42.18
C VAL A 42 24.14 -7.48 40.66
N HIS A 43 25.35 -7.45 40.10
CA HIS A 43 25.58 -7.78 38.68
C HIS A 43 25.21 -9.23 38.35
N ARG A 44 25.51 -10.18 39.23
CA ARG A 44 25.06 -11.57 39.06
C ARG A 44 23.55 -11.68 39.14
N ILE A 45 22.87 -10.97 40.05
CA ILE A 45 21.41 -10.93 40.14
C ILE A 45 20.82 -10.34 38.86
N PHE A 46 21.36 -9.25 38.30
CA PHE A 46 20.92 -8.70 37.02
C PHE A 46 21.17 -9.65 35.85
N LEU A 47 22.30 -10.38 35.84
CA LEU A 47 22.59 -11.40 34.85
C LEU A 47 21.63 -12.59 34.97
N TYR A 48 21.33 -13.05 36.19
CA TYR A 48 20.35 -14.11 36.45
C TYR A 48 18.92 -13.65 36.16
N LEU A 49 18.58 -12.37 36.38
CA LEU A 49 17.31 -11.78 35.96
C LEU A 49 17.24 -11.66 34.44
N PHE A 50 18.32 -11.25 33.77
CA PHE A 50 18.38 -11.14 32.32
C PHE A 50 18.30 -12.52 31.65
N ILE A 51 18.98 -13.52 32.23
CA ILE A 51 18.90 -14.92 31.83
C ILE A 51 17.50 -15.46 32.15
N ALA A 52 16.92 -15.20 33.32
CA ALA A 52 15.57 -15.64 33.68
C ALA A 52 14.49 -14.99 32.79
N ILE A 53 14.64 -13.70 32.43
CA ILE A 53 13.77 -13.00 31.47
C ILE A 53 13.96 -13.57 30.05
N SER A 54 15.20 -13.93 29.69
CA SER A 54 15.51 -14.57 28.40
C SER A 54 15.04 -16.03 28.31
N PHE A 55 14.99 -16.76 29.42
CA PHE A 55 14.47 -18.13 29.51
C PHE A 55 12.95 -18.18 29.77
N CYS A 56 12.35 -17.13 30.36
CA CYS A 56 10.90 -16.98 30.48
C CYS A 56 10.21 -16.57 29.17
N SER A 57 10.96 -16.23 28.11
CA SER A 57 10.39 -16.02 26.77
C SER A 57 10.37 -17.28 25.90
N CYS A 58 10.40 -18.47 26.52
CA CYS A 58 10.03 -19.70 25.84
C CYS A 58 8.53 -19.67 25.52
N GLY A 59 8.15 -18.94 24.47
CA GLY A 59 6.81 -18.97 23.91
C GLY A 59 6.39 -20.41 23.67
N LYS A 60 5.13 -20.74 23.99
CA LYS A 60 4.58 -22.07 23.69
C LYS A 60 4.91 -22.42 22.25
N LYS A 61 5.56 -23.58 22.03
CA LYS A 61 5.87 -24.08 20.69
C LYS A 61 4.55 -24.37 19.99
N ILE A 62 4.10 -23.45 19.15
CA ILE A 62 2.86 -23.58 18.39
C ILE A 62 3.09 -24.43 17.14
N ASP A 63 2.09 -25.24 16.79
CA ASP A 63 2.07 -25.95 15.52
C ASP A 63 1.50 -25.04 14.42
N ILE A 64 2.39 -24.42 13.65
CA ILE A 64 2.03 -23.54 12.53
C ILE A 64 1.23 -24.28 11.47
N ARG A 65 1.55 -25.56 11.20
CA ARG A 65 0.86 -26.35 10.17
C ARG A 65 -0.58 -26.65 10.58
N GLU A 66 -0.79 -26.91 11.87
CA GLU A 66 -2.14 -27.08 12.43
C GLU A 66 -2.97 -25.80 12.25
N ILE A 67 -2.40 -24.64 12.60
CA ILE A 67 -3.06 -23.34 12.46
C ILE A 67 -3.40 -23.05 10.99
N ASP A 68 -2.46 -23.23 10.08
CA ASP A 68 -2.67 -22.99 8.65
C ASP A 68 -3.75 -23.94 8.08
N ASN A 69 -3.70 -25.22 8.44
CA ASN A 69 -4.71 -26.18 8.01
C ASN A 69 -6.11 -25.84 8.55
N ALA A 70 -6.20 -25.38 9.80
CA ALA A 70 -7.44 -24.94 10.40
C ALA A 70 -8.01 -23.71 9.69
N LEU A 71 -7.18 -22.68 9.48
CA LEU A 71 -7.58 -21.41 8.86
C LEU A 71 -7.87 -21.51 7.35
N LEU A 72 -7.27 -22.48 6.65
CA LEU A 72 -7.45 -22.65 5.20
C LEU A 72 -8.49 -23.70 4.87
N LYS A 73 -8.32 -24.94 5.37
CA LYS A 73 -9.17 -26.07 4.95
C LYS A 73 -10.40 -26.24 5.83
N LYS A 74 -10.21 -26.30 7.15
CA LYS A 74 -11.33 -26.50 8.10
C LYS A 74 -12.28 -25.30 8.06
N ASN A 75 -11.74 -24.08 8.03
CA ASN A 75 -12.51 -22.87 7.86
C ASN A 75 -13.39 -22.91 6.61
N GLU A 76 -12.81 -23.22 5.45
CA GLU A 76 -13.56 -23.25 4.18
C GLU A 76 -14.68 -24.30 4.20
N LYS A 77 -14.42 -25.48 4.78
CA LYS A 77 -15.44 -26.51 4.95
C LYS A 77 -16.61 -26.00 5.80
N LEU A 78 -16.33 -25.47 7.00
CA LEU A 78 -17.37 -24.91 7.88
C LEU A 78 -18.14 -23.77 7.21
N ARG A 79 -17.44 -22.97 6.40
CA ARG A 79 -18.00 -21.84 5.66
C ARG A 79 -19.03 -22.31 4.64
N LEU A 80 -18.71 -23.34 3.87
CA LEU A 80 -19.59 -23.93 2.86
C LEU A 80 -20.79 -24.63 3.51
N GLU A 81 -20.59 -25.29 4.64
CA GLU A 81 -21.64 -25.93 5.44
C GLU A 81 -22.53 -24.94 6.21
N GLY A 82 -22.16 -23.65 6.29
CA GLY A 82 -22.92 -22.64 7.03
C GLY A 82 -22.81 -22.74 8.55
N LYS A 83 -21.78 -23.41 9.06
CA LYS A 83 -21.54 -23.60 10.51
C LYS A 83 -20.88 -22.38 11.15
N ASP A 84 -21.53 -21.22 11.06
CA ASP A 84 -20.93 -19.93 11.41
C ASP A 84 -20.44 -19.85 12.86
N THR A 85 -21.17 -20.44 13.82
CA THR A 85 -20.75 -20.43 15.24
C THR A 85 -19.44 -21.19 15.43
N GLU A 86 -19.31 -22.37 14.83
CA GLU A 86 -18.08 -23.17 14.87
C GLU A 86 -16.96 -22.47 14.11
N LEU A 87 -17.27 -21.83 12.99
CA LEU A 87 -16.31 -21.09 12.18
C LEU A 87 -15.77 -19.87 12.94
N ILE A 88 -16.62 -19.06 13.55
CA ILE A 88 -16.23 -17.90 14.34
C ILE A 88 -15.38 -18.34 15.54
N THR A 89 -15.81 -19.40 16.22
CA THR A 89 -15.06 -19.99 17.35
C THR A 89 -13.68 -20.47 16.91
N LEU A 90 -13.61 -21.20 15.78
CA LEU A 90 -12.35 -21.68 15.20
C LEU A 90 -11.40 -20.52 14.90
N ASN A 91 -11.86 -19.48 14.19
CA ASN A 91 -11.00 -18.37 13.82
C ASN A 91 -10.54 -17.56 15.05
N ASN A 92 -11.42 -17.31 16.03
CA ASN A 92 -11.04 -16.62 17.26
C ASN A 92 -9.98 -17.41 18.04
N GLU A 93 -10.11 -18.73 18.12
CA GLU A 93 -9.13 -19.59 18.78
C GLU A 93 -7.80 -19.61 18.02
N MET A 94 -7.82 -19.69 16.68
CA MET A 94 -6.61 -19.62 15.86
C MET A 94 -5.93 -18.26 15.98
N ILE A 95 -6.67 -17.15 16.00
CA ILE A 95 -6.15 -15.80 16.25
C ILE A 95 -5.44 -15.75 17.61
N ARG A 96 -6.09 -16.26 18.66
CA ARG A 96 -5.52 -16.30 20.02
C ARG A 96 -4.21 -17.08 20.06
N ARG A 97 -4.21 -18.31 19.51
CA ARG A 97 -3.00 -19.15 19.41
C ARG A 97 -1.91 -18.49 18.58
N SER A 98 -2.26 -17.84 17.47
CA SER A 98 -1.33 -17.08 16.64
C SER A 98 -0.69 -15.92 17.41
N LYS A 99 -1.45 -15.16 18.19
CA LYS A 99 -0.92 -14.09 19.04
C LYS A 99 0.03 -14.63 20.10
N GLU A 100 -0.38 -15.67 20.83
CA GLU A 100 0.41 -16.30 21.89
C GLU A 100 1.72 -16.90 21.38
N GLY A 101 1.70 -17.44 20.16
CA GLY A 101 2.87 -18.05 19.53
C GLY A 101 3.68 -17.14 18.60
N GLY A 102 3.32 -15.85 18.49
CA GLY A 102 4.03 -14.91 17.61
C GLY A 102 3.94 -15.25 16.12
N TYR A 103 2.80 -15.77 15.66
CA TYR A 103 2.53 -16.12 14.26
C TYR A 103 1.56 -15.12 13.58
N PRO A 104 2.06 -13.95 13.13
CA PRO A 104 1.24 -12.86 12.62
C PRO A 104 0.50 -13.20 11.32
N LYS A 105 1.01 -14.14 10.51
CA LYS A 105 0.32 -14.60 9.29
C LYS A 105 -0.99 -15.31 9.62
N GLY A 106 -0.99 -16.20 10.62
CA GLY A 106 -2.21 -16.86 11.09
C GLY A 106 -3.20 -15.88 11.74
N GLU A 107 -2.69 -14.89 12.47
CA GLU A 107 -3.54 -13.82 13.04
C GLU A 107 -4.27 -13.04 11.94
N ALA A 108 -3.52 -12.54 10.95
CA ALA A 108 -4.09 -11.77 9.84
C ALA A 108 -5.10 -12.59 9.03
N LEU A 109 -4.79 -13.86 8.73
CA LEU A 109 -5.69 -14.73 7.99
C LEU A 109 -6.98 -15.03 8.78
N GLY A 110 -6.89 -15.21 10.10
CA GLY A 110 -8.06 -15.37 10.95
C GLY A 110 -8.98 -14.16 10.92
N TYR A 111 -8.43 -12.94 10.96
CA TYR A 111 -9.24 -11.73 10.80
C TYR A 111 -9.87 -11.61 9.41
N ILE A 112 -9.16 -11.94 8.33
CA ILE A 112 -9.74 -11.98 6.96
C ILE A 112 -10.92 -12.96 6.91
N ASN A 113 -10.78 -14.15 7.49
CA ASN A 113 -11.85 -15.15 7.51
C ASN A 113 -13.08 -14.67 8.30
N LEU A 114 -12.86 -14.01 9.45
CA LEU A 114 -13.95 -13.38 10.21
C LEU A 114 -14.62 -12.27 9.41
N ALA A 115 -13.84 -11.42 8.73
CA ALA A 115 -14.37 -10.38 7.87
C ALA A 115 -15.28 -10.97 6.80
N ASN A 116 -14.82 -11.98 6.06
CA ASN A 116 -15.61 -12.68 5.05
C ASN A 116 -16.93 -13.21 5.64
N THR A 117 -16.86 -13.85 6.82
CA THR A 117 -18.02 -14.40 7.52
C THR A 117 -19.05 -13.35 7.86
N TYR A 118 -18.64 -12.26 8.51
CA TYR A 118 -19.54 -11.15 8.84
C TYR A 118 -20.10 -10.47 7.59
N GLY A 119 -19.31 -10.38 6.51
CA GLY A 119 -19.77 -9.84 5.22
C GLY A 119 -20.89 -10.68 4.61
N MET A 120 -20.76 -12.02 4.62
CA MET A 120 -21.80 -12.94 4.13
C MET A 120 -23.08 -12.89 4.97
N MET A 121 -22.97 -12.60 6.27
CA MET A 121 -24.12 -12.37 7.16
C MET A 121 -24.78 -11.01 6.98
N GLY A 122 -24.27 -10.15 6.09
CA GLY A 122 -24.75 -8.78 5.89
C GLY A 122 -24.29 -7.77 6.96
N LYS A 123 -23.34 -8.14 7.83
CA LYS A 123 -22.76 -7.27 8.87
C LYS A 123 -21.52 -6.55 8.30
N TYR A 124 -21.75 -5.65 7.34
CA TYR A 124 -20.67 -5.05 6.54
C TYR A 124 -19.71 -4.17 7.37
N LYS A 125 -20.21 -3.44 8.38
CA LYS A 125 -19.38 -2.65 9.29
C LYS A 125 -18.38 -3.52 10.05
N THR A 126 -18.86 -4.57 10.71
CA THR A 126 -18.01 -5.53 11.43
C THR A 126 -17.04 -6.22 10.49
N SER A 127 -17.50 -6.58 9.30
CA SER A 127 -16.63 -7.17 8.26
C SER A 127 -15.45 -6.24 7.92
N HIS A 128 -15.74 -4.97 7.70
CA HIS A 128 -14.74 -3.94 7.42
C HIS A 128 -13.75 -3.75 8.60
N GLU A 129 -14.23 -3.72 9.85
CA GLU A 129 -13.37 -3.64 11.04
C GLU A 129 -12.34 -4.77 11.12
N TYR A 130 -12.76 -6.00 10.81
CA TYR A 130 -11.85 -7.15 10.79
C TYR A 130 -10.81 -7.06 9.67
N LEU A 131 -11.17 -6.55 8.48
CA LEU A 131 -10.18 -6.33 7.41
C LEU A 131 -9.11 -5.32 7.83
N LYS A 132 -9.46 -4.29 8.60
CA LYS A 132 -8.46 -3.36 9.15
C LYS A 132 -7.49 -4.03 10.11
N PHE A 133 -7.98 -4.91 10.97
CA PHE A 133 -7.11 -5.64 11.89
C PHE A 133 -6.11 -6.50 11.11
N ALA A 134 -6.55 -7.15 10.03
CA ALA A 134 -5.67 -7.87 9.14
C ALA A 134 -4.66 -6.95 8.42
N GLU A 135 -5.11 -5.83 7.85
CA GLU A 135 -4.28 -4.90 7.08
C GLU A 135 -3.11 -4.32 7.90
N LYS A 136 -3.37 -3.94 9.16
CA LYS A 136 -2.32 -3.46 10.09
C LYS A 136 -1.18 -4.46 10.30
N ILE A 137 -1.48 -5.75 10.18
CA ILE A 137 -0.49 -6.82 10.32
C ILE A 137 0.19 -7.08 8.97
N ILE A 138 -0.59 -7.21 7.89
CA ILE A 138 -0.13 -7.60 6.55
C ILE A 138 0.85 -6.59 5.97
N THR A 139 0.65 -5.30 6.23
CA THR A 139 1.55 -4.21 5.78
C THR A 139 3.00 -4.41 6.23
N ARG A 140 3.23 -5.18 7.30
CA ARG A 140 4.56 -5.51 7.84
C ARG A 140 5.11 -6.85 7.37
N LEU A 141 4.27 -7.73 6.81
CA LEU A 141 4.63 -9.11 6.44
C LEU A 141 5.07 -9.24 4.98
N HIS A 142 4.63 -8.34 4.10
CA HIS A 142 4.90 -8.39 2.66
C HIS A 142 4.51 -9.72 1.97
N ASP A 143 3.49 -10.42 2.48
CA ASP A 143 3.04 -11.72 1.98
C ASP A 143 1.99 -11.56 0.86
N ASN A 144 2.31 -12.04 -0.35
CA ASN A 144 1.43 -11.91 -1.52
C ASN A 144 0.08 -12.62 -1.33
N PHE A 145 0.04 -13.77 -0.65
CA PHE A 145 -1.19 -14.52 -0.43
C PHE A 145 -2.14 -13.74 0.47
N LEU A 146 -1.61 -13.18 1.57
CA LEU A 146 -2.41 -12.35 2.47
C LEU A 146 -2.90 -11.07 1.82
N TYR A 147 -2.06 -10.38 1.02
CA TYR A 147 -2.51 -9.21 0.26
C TYR A 147 -3.61 -9.57 -0.73
N ALA A 148 -3.45 -10.68 -1.46
CA ALA A 148 -4.43 -11.10 -2.44
C ALA A 148 -5.79 -11.37 -1.77
N LYS A 149 -5.79 -12.11 -0.64
CA LYS A 149 -7.01 -12.34 0.14
C LYS A 149 -7.61 -11.04 0.72
N LEU A 150 -6.80 -10.20 1.36
CA LEU A 150 -7.26 -8.94 1.96
C LEU A 150 -7.96 -8.05 0.94
N TYR A 151 -7.33 -7.84 -0.22
CA TYR A 151 -7.90 -6.99 -1.26
C TYR A 151 -9.08 -7.62 -1.98
N HIS A 152 -9.15 -8.95 -2.05
CA HIS A 152 -10.33 -9.66 -2.56
C HIS A 152 -11.56 -9.39 -1.67
N GLU A 153 -11.39 -9.47 -0.34
CA GLU A 153 -12.48 -9.17 0.61
C GLU A 153 -12.85 -7.68 0.63
N TYR A 154 -11.86 -6.77 0.61
CA TYR A 154 -12.16 -5.34 0.46
C TYR A 154 -12.92 -5.05 -0.83
N GLY A 155 -12.55 -5.69 -1.93
CA GLY A 155 -13.28 -5.62 -3.19
C GLY A 155 -14.74 -6.03 -3.02
N GLN A 156 -14.98 -7.18 -2.37
CA GLN A 156 -16.33 -7.69 -2.14
C GLN A 156 -17.18 -6.73 -1.30
N ILE A 157 -16.67 -6.25 -0.17
CA ILE A 157 -17.40 -5.35 0.74
C ILE A 157 -17.73 -4.03 0.05
N ASN A 158 -16.78 -3.43 -0.68
CA ASN A 158 -17.03 -2.18 -1.40
C ASN A 158 -18.08 -2.37 -2.50
N TYR A 159 -18.11 -3.52 -3.15
CA TYR A 159 -19.12 -3.78 -4.19
C TYR A 159 -20.53 -3.90 -3.61
N VAL A 160 -20.70 -4.72 -2.56
CA VAL A 160 -22.03 -4.92 -1.94
C VAL A 160 -22.56 -3.69 -1.21
N THR A 161 -21.68 -2.74 -0.87
CA THR A 161 -22.05 -1.42 -0.33
C THR A 161 -22.26 -0.36 -1.41
N GLY A 162 -22.12 -0.71 -2.70
CA GLY A 162 -22.39 0.19 -3.83
C GLY A 162 -21.20 1.03 -4.30
N LEU A 163 -20.02 0.89 -3.69
CA LEU A 163 -18.78 1.59 -4.06
C LEU A 163 -18.03 0.86 -5.20
N VAL A 164 -18.66 0.73 -6.37
CA VAL A 164 -18.18 -0.11 -7.49
C VAL A 164 -16.77 0.26 -7.96
N ASN A 165 -16.44 1.54 -8.09
CA ASN A 165 -15.10 1.98 -8.53
C ASN A 165 -14.00 1.59 -7.52
N THR A 166 -14.29 1.76 -6.23
CA THR A 166 -13.39 1.35 -5.15
C THR A 166 -13.22 -0.17 -5.13
N ALA A 167 -14.31 -0.91 -5.33
CA ALA A 167 -14.30 -2.35 -5.45
C ALA A 167 -13.42 -2.84 -6.61
N LEU A 168 -13.51 -2.20 -7.78
CA LEU A 168 -12.67 -2.50 -8.94
C LEU A 168 -11.18 -2.22 -8.67
N SER A 169 -10.87 -1.14 -7.97
CA SER A 169 -9.51 -0.80 -7.56
C SER A 169 -8.91 -1.87 -6.62
N TYR A 170 -9.66 -2.28 -5.60
CA TYR A 170 -9.23 -3.34 -4.70
C TYR A 170 -9.11 -4.69 -5.41
N ASN A 171 -10.07 -5.05 -6.26
CA ASN A 171 -9.98 -6.27 -7.04
C ASN A 171 -8.76 -6.26 -7.99
N ALA A 172 -8.37 -5.10 -8.55
CA ALA A 172 -7.14 -4.99 -9.33
C ALA A 172 -5.88 -5.27 -8.51
N LYS A 173 -5.83 -4.76 -7.26
CA LYS A 173 -4.76 -5.12 -6.32
C LYS A 173 -4.79 -6.62 -6.01
N ALA A 174 -5.96 -7.19 -5.74
CA ALA A 174 -6.12 -8.63 -5.47
C ALA A 174 -5.54 -9.48 -6.61
N ILE A 175 -5.92 -9.21 -7.86
CA ILE A 175 -5.40 -9.91 -9.05
C ILE A 175 -3.89 -9.70 -9.20
N TYR A 176 -3.37 -8.49 -8.95
CA TYR A 176 -1.94 -8.22 -9.02
C TYR A 176 -1.14 -9.12 -8.09
N TYR A 177 -1.57 -9.25 -6.82
CA TYR A 177 -0.92 -10.13 -5.86
C TYR A 177 -1.21 -11.61 -6.15
N GLY A 178 -2.43 -11.94 -6.58
CA GLY A 178 -2.81 -13.30 -6.97
C GLY A 178 -1.98 -13.87 -8.12
N LYS A 179 -1.58 -13.03 -9.09
CA LYS A 179 -0.67 -13.42 -10.19
C LYS A 179 0.75 -13.76 -9.74
N LYS A 180 1.16 -13.32 -8.55
CA LYS A 180 2.48 -13.61 -7.95
C LYS A 180 2.48 -14.86 -7.07
N LEU A 181 1.35 -15.55 -6.95
CA LEU A 181 1.27 -16.80 -6.20
C LEU A 181 1.85 -17.95 -7.04
N ASP A 182 2.56 -18.86 -6.38
CA ASP A 182 3.06 -20.10 -7.00
C ASP A 182 1.87 -20.98 -7.40
N GLU A 183 0.96 -21.20 -6.46
CA GLU A 183 -0.32 -21.89 -6.70
C GLU A 183 -1.44 -20.87 -6.94
N LYS A 184 -1.62 -20.48 -8.21
CA LYS A 184 -2.66 -19.51 -8.59
C LYS A 184 -4.08 -20.05 -8.38
N GLY A 185 -4.30 -21.30 -8.80
CA GLY A 185 -5.50 -22.13 -8.59
C GLY A 185 -6.83 -21.37 -8.38
N TRP A 186 -7.58 -21.83 -7.39
CA TRP A 186 -8.92 -21.33 -7.07
C TRP A 186 -8.93 -19.85 -6.64
N LEU A 187 -7.88 -19.38 -5.96
CA LEU A 187 -7.88 -18.03 -5.37
C LEU A 187 -7.80 -16.95 -6.46
N LEU A 188 -6.90 -17.11 -7.43
CA LEU A 188 -6.85 -16.21 -8.58
C LEU A 188 -8.09 -16.37 -9.46
N GLY A 189 -8.64 -17.59 -9.57
CA GLY A 189 -9.90 -17.85 -10.25
C GLY A 189 -11.04 -17.00 -9.69
N ASN A 190 -11.26 -17.04 -8.38
CA ASN A 190 -12.27 -16.24 -7.68
C ASN A 190 -12.10 -14.73 -7.88
N MET A 191 -10.87 -14.23 -8.00
CA MET A 191 -10.64 -12.80 -8.25
C MET A 191 -11.06 -12.40 -9.66
N TYR A 192 -10.90 -13.29 -10.65
CA TYR A 192 -11.41 -13.06 -11.99
C TYR A 192 -12.94 -13.16 -12.04
N GLU A 193 -13.56 -14.10 -11.33
CA GLU A 193 -15.03 -14.14 -11.21
C GLU A 193 -15.57 -12.86 -10.58
N GLN A 194 -14.97 -12.40 -9.47
CA GLN A 194 -15.34 -11.14 -8.84
C GLN A 194 -15.16 -9.94 -9.79
N ARG A 195 -14.09 -9.93 -10.61
CA ARG A 195 -13.92 -8.90 -11.64
C ARG A 195 -15.06 -8.93 -12.65
N ALA A 196 -15.45 -10.12 -13.10
CA ALA A 196 -16.53 -10.29 -14.07
C ALA A 196 -17.85 -9.76 -13.52
N ASP A 197 -18.18 -10.08 -12.26
CA ASP A 197 -19.39 -9.59 -11.59
C ASP A 197 -19.39 -8.06 -11.47
N PHE A 198 -18.25 -7.45 -11.15
CA PHE A 198 -18.18 -5.99 -10.97
C PHE A 198 -18.38 -5.21 -12.27
N ILE A 199 -18.09 -5.82 -13.42
CA ILE A 199 -18.14 -5.15 -14.72
C ILE A 199 -19.28 -5.65 -15.62
N SER A 200 -20.03 -6.69 -15.23
CA SER A 200 -20.97 -7.36 -16.14
C SER A 200 -22.09 -6.46 -16.66
N SER A 201 -22.47 -5.43 -15.91
CA SER A 201 -23.46 -4.44 -16.33
C SER A 201 -22.94 -3.47 -17.40
N THR A 202 -21.62 -3.22 -17.42
CA THR A 202 -21.00 -2.14 -18.19
C THR A 202 -20.15 -2.65 -19.35
N TYR A 203 -19.40 -3.73 -19.14
CA TYR A 203 -18.41 -4.29 -20.07
C TYR A 203 -18.64 -5.78 -20.27
N LYS A 204 -19.72 -6.12 -20.99
CA LYS A 204 -20.17 -7.49 -21.20
C LYS A 204 -19.06 -8.42 -21.74
N ASP A 205 -18.46 -8.12 -22.88
CA ASP A 205 -17.45 -9.00 -23.48
C ASP A 205 -16.24 -9.24 -22.56
N SER A 206 -15.81 -8.19 -21.86
CA SER A 206 -14.73 -8.30 -20.87
C SER A 206 -15.13 -9.19 -19.69
N ALA A 207 -16.37 -9.08 -19.20
CA ALA A 207 -16.88 -9.91 -18.11
C ALA A 207 -16.82 -11.40 -18.47
N LEU A 208 -17.26 -11.75 -19.69
CA LEU A 208 -17.22 -13.14 -20.17
C LEU A 208 -15.78 -13.69 -20.24
N ILE A 209 -14.83 -12.88 -20.73
CA ILE A 209 -13.41 -13.26 -20.75
C ILE A 209 -12.90 -13.56 -19.34
N TYR A 210 -13.26 -12.72 -18.35
CA TYR A 210 -12.85 -12.95 -16.97
C TYR A 210 -13.48 -14.19 -16.37
N ARG A 211 -14.76 -14.50 -16.66
CA ARG A 211 -15.37 -15.78 -16.23
C ARG A 211 -14.66 -16.98 -16.83
N HIS A 212 -14.31 -16.95 -18.12
CA HIS A 212 -13.55 -18.05 -18.71
C HIS A 212 -12.14 -18.19 -18.11
N ARG A 213 -11.50 -17.08 -17.71
CA ARG A 213 -10.22 -17.13 -16.98
C ARG A 213 -10.38 -17.68 -15.57
N GLY A 214 -11.49 -17.41 -14.89
CA GLY A 214 -11.79 -17.99 -13.59
C GLY A 214 -12.03 -19.49 -13.70
N PHE A 215 -12.92 -19.90 -14.61
CA PHE A 215 -13.21 -21.30 -14.90
C PHE A 215 -11.99 -22.12 -15.34
N SER A 216 -11.07 -21.57 -16.13
CA SER A 216 -9.87 -22.31 -16.54
C SER A 216 -8.91 -22.58 -15.38
N LEU A 217 -8.95 -21.76 -14.33
CA LEU A 217 -8.16 -21.94 -13.10
C LEU A 217 -8.87 -22.82 -12.06
N ASP A 218 -10.20 -22.78 -12.02
CA ASP A 218 -11.04 -23.63 -11.18
C ASP A 218 -12.28 -24.12 -11.96
N PRO A 219 -12.21 -25.29 -12.62
CA PRO A 219 -13.31 -25.83 -13.42
C PRO A 219 -14.36 -26.52 -12.53
N SER A 220 -14.90 -25.76 -11.58
CA SER A 220 -15.87 -26.22 -10.58
C SER A 220 -17.33 -26.05 -11.06
N ALA A 221 -18.25 -26.74 -10.39
CA ALA A 221 -19.69 -26.62 -10.64
C ALA A 221 -20.18 -25.16 -10.53
N ILE A 222 -19.69 -24.44 -9.51
CA ILE A 222 -20.05 -23.04 -9.29
C ILE A 222 -19.59 -22.15 -10.45
N ASN A 223 -18.35 -22.30 -10.94
CA ASN A 223 -17.85 -21.48 -12.05
C ASN A 223 -18.55 -21.83 -13.38
N ALA A 224 -18.92 -23.09 -13.59
CA ALA A 224 -19.77 -23.46 -14.71
C ALA A 224 -21.15 -22.75 -14.64
N SER A 225 -21.78 -22.74 -13.47
CA SER A 225 -23.08 -22.10 -13.29
C SER A 225 -23.02 -20.58 -13.49
N LEU A 226 -21.93 -19.91 -13.07
CA LEU A 226 -21.72 -18.49 -13.28
C LEU A 226 -21.63 -18.12 -14.77
N ILE A 227 -20.95 -18.95 -15.59
CA ILE A 227 -20.93 -18.77 -17.04
C ILE A 227 -22.32 -18.98 -17.64
N GLY A 228 -23.04 -20.02 -17.18
CA GLY A 228 -24.40 -20.30 -17.62
C GLY A 228 -25.37 -19.15 -17.35
N ASN A 229 -25.40 -18.65 -16.11
CA ASN A 229 -26.20 -17.50 -15.71
C ASN A 229 -25.83 -16.23 -16.52
N TYR A 230 -24.53 -16.01 -16.77
CA TYR A 230 -24.11 -14.90 -17.59
C TYR A 230 -24.67 -14.97 -19.02
N HIS A 231 -24.61 -16.13 -19.67
CA HIS A 231 -25.19 -16.30 -21.00
C HIS A 231 -26.70 -16.09 -21.01
N LEU A 232 -27.39 -16.51 -19.95
CA LEU A 232 -28.83 -16.35 -19.80
C LEU A 232 -29.22 -14.87 -19.74
N HIS A 233 -28.57 -14.06 -18.90
CA HIS A 233 -28.97 -12.68 -18.68
C HIS A 233 -28.32 -11.69 -19.63
N GLN A 234 -27.05 -11.87 -19.98
CA GLN A 234 -26.26 -10.84 -20.65
C GLN A 234 -26.16 -11.03 -22.15
N THR A 235 -25.88 -12.26 -22.60
CA THR A 235 -25.80 -12.58 -24.04
C THR A 235 -27.12 -13.11 -24.60
N LYS A 236 -28.09 -13.44 -23.75
CA LYS A 236 -29.38 -14.04 -24.11
C LYS A 236 -29.25 -15.33 -24.95
N SER A 237 -28.17 -16.08 -24.76
CA SER A 237 -27.93 -17.34 -25.48
C SER A 237 -28.47 -18.51 -24.65
N LEU A 238 -29.68 -18.96 -24.96
CA LEU A 238 -30.35 -20.02 -24.22
C LEU A 238 -29.62 -21.37 -24.33
N ASP A 239 -29.02 -21.67 -25.49
CA ASP A 239 -28.26 -22.90 -25.71
C ASP A 239 -27.01 -22.94 -24.83
N SER A 240 -26.24 -21.85 -24.81
CA SER A 240 -25.04 -21.74 -23.98
C SER A 240 -25.38 -21.77 -22.50
N ALA A 241 -26.43 -21.04 -22.10
CA ALA A 241 -26.95 -21.06 -20.74
C ALA A 241 -27.36 -22.49 -20.33
N THR A 242 -28.06 -23.22 -21.20
CA THR A 242 -28.48 -24.61 -20.95
C THR A 242 -27.26 -25.53 -20.80
N PHE A 243 -26.29 -25.44 -21.71
CA PHE A 243 -25.09 -26.26 -21.67
C PHE A 243 -24.32 -26.09 -20.36
N TYR A 244 -24.02 -24.85 -19.97
CA TYR A 244 -23.20 -24.58 -18.79
C TYR A 244 -23.93 -24.87 -17.47
N ASN A 245 -25.23 -24.59 -17.38
CA ASN A 245 -26.00 -24.94 -16.18
C ASN A 245 -26.15 -26.47 -16.02
N ASN A 246 -26.39 -27.22 -17.10
CA ASN A 246 -26.40 -28.69 -17.04
C ASN A 246 -25.03 -29.25 -16.65
N LYS A 247 -23.95 -28.65 -17.20
CA LYS A 247 -22.57 -28.99 -16.81
C LYS A 247 -22.34 -28.71 -15.32
N ALA A 248 -22.84 -27.60 -14.78
CA ALA A 248 -22.75 -27.29 -13.36
C ALA A 248 -23.41 -28.38 -12.50
N LEU A 249 -24.63 -28.81 -12.85
CA LEU A 249 -25.30 -29.91 -12.15
C LEU A 249 -24.51 -31.22 -12.22
N SER A 250 -23.91 -31.55 -13.36
CA SER A 250 -23.07 -32.77 -13.48
C SER A 250 -21.76 -32.71 -12.70
N LEU A 251 -21.23 -31.51 -12.45
CA LEU A 251 -19.98 -31.30 -11.72
C LEU A 251 -20.20 -31.15 -10.22
N LEU A 252 -21.45 -31.01 -9.77
CA LEU A 252 -21.79 -30.83 -8.37
C LEU A 252 -21.41 -32.10 -7.60
N LYS A 253 -20.53 -31.95 -6.60
CA LYS A 253 -20.05 -33.08 -5.81
C LYS A 253 -21.01 -33.39 -4.67
N ASP A 254 -21.07 -34.66 -4.25
CA ASP A 254 -21.87 -35.08 -3.08
C ASP A 254 -21.51 -34.28 -1.81
N THR A 255 -20.24 -33.94 -1.66
CA THR A 255 -19.74 -33.10 -0.55
C THR A 255 -20.24 -31.65 -0.57
N GLU A 256 -20.75 -31.18 -1.70
CA GLU A 256 -21.28 -29.83 -1.90
C GLU A 256 -22.81 -29.80 -1.76
N VAL A 257 -23.47 -30.94 -1.60
CA VAL A 257 -24.91 -31.04 -1.30
C VAL A 257 -25.18 -30.46 0.09
N GLY A 258 -26.23 -29.66 0.19
CA GLY A 258 -26.60 -28.86 1.36
C GLY A 258 -25.76 -27.61 1.57
N THR A 259 -24.74 -27.36 0.74
CA THR A 259 -23.85 -26.21 0.91
C THR A 259 -24.33 -24.99 0.14
N VAL A 260 -23.76 -23.84 0.48
CA VAL A 260 -23.98 -22.56 -0.23
C VAL A 260 -23.79 -22.68 -1.74
N ARG A 261 -22.86 -23.54 -2.21
CA ARG A 261 -22.61 -23.73 -3.64
C ARG A 261 -23.81 -24.35 -4.34
N GLN A 262 -24.43 -25.38 -3.74
CA GLN A 262 -25.64 -25.97 -4.28
C GLN A 262 -26.76 -24.93 -4.36
N GLY A 263 -26.96 -24.13 -3.30
CA GLY A 263 -27.97 -23.07 -3.29
C GLY A 263 -27.83 -22.11 -4.46
N ILE A 264 -26.61 -21.63 -4.75
CA ILE A 264 -26.36 -20.74 -5.89
C ILE A 264 -26.57 -21.44 -7.24
N ILE A 265 -26.11 -22.69 -7.36
CA ILE A 265 -26.28 -23.46 -8.61
C ILE A 265 -27.77 -23.72 -8.90
N TYR A 266 -28.57 -23.99 -7.86
CA TYR A 266 -30.00 -24.22 -8.00
C TYR A 266 -30.76 -22.94 -8.34
N ASP A 267 -30.36 -21.80 -7.78
CA ASP A 267 -30.88 -20.49 -8.17
C ASP A 267 -30.65 -20.22 -9.67
N PHE A 268 -29.42 -20.38 -10.16
CA PHE A 268 -29.10 -20.16 -11.58
C PHE A 268 -29.77 -21.18 -12.51
N TYR A 269 -29.96 -22.42 -12.05
CA TYR A 269 -30.73 -23.40 -12.81
C TYR A 269 -32.22 -23.05 -12.85
N ALA A 270 -32.77 -22.50 -11.76
CA ALA A 270 -34.14 -22.02 -11.70
C ALA A 270 -34.35 -20.80 -12.62
N ASP A 271 -33.39 -19.89 -12.73
CA ASP A 271 -33.41 -18.80 -13.71
C ASP A 271 -33.57 -19.34 -15.14
N LEU A 272 -32.81 -20.39 -15.48
CA LEU A 272 -32.90 -21.04 -16.79
C LEU A 272 -34.28 -21.67 -17.02
N LEU A 273 -34.84 -22.35 -16.02
CA LEU A 273 -36.18 -22.95 -16.10
C LEU A 273 -37.27 -21.87 -16.23
N SER A 274 -37.12 -20.76 -15.50
CA SER A 274 -38.01 -19.60 -15.55
C SER A 274 -38.02 -18.98 -16.95
N GLU A 275 -36.85 -18.79 -17.56
CA GLU A 275 -36.73 -18.31 -18.94
C GLU A 275 -37.38 -19.27 -19.95
N LYS A 276 -37.31 -20.58 -19.69
CA LYS A 276 -38.03 -21.62 -20.46
C LYS A 276 -39.54 -21.67 -20.17
N LYS A 277 -40.05 -20.79 -19.30
CA LYS A 277 -41.45 -20.72 -18.85
C LYS A 277 -41.91 -21.95 -18.07
N GLU A 278 -40.97 -22.74 -17.53
CA GLU A 278 -41.25 -23.87 -16.66
C GLU A 278 -41.42 -23.41 -15.20
N PHE A 279 -42.30 -22.43 -14.98
CA PHE A 279 -42.39 -21.65 -13.72
C PHE A 279 -42.61 -22.51 -12.48
N LYS A 280 -43.37 -23.60 -12.57
CA LYS A 280 -43.57 -24.52 -11.44
C LYS A 280 -42.26 -25.19 -11.01
N LYS A 281 -41.48 -25.71 -11.97
CA LYS A 281 -40.18 -26.33 -11.67
C LYS A 281 -39.16 -25.29 -11.22
N ALA A 282 -39.15 -24.11 -11.83
CA ALA A 282 -38.31 -23.00 -11.41
C ALA A 282 -38.60 -22.63 -9.94
N LEU A 283 -39.88 -22.52 -9.57
CA LEU A 283 -40.31 -22.23 -8.20
C LEU A 283 -39.81 -23.28 -7.19
N ASP A 284 -39.86 -24.57 -7.53
CA ASP A 284 -39.36 -25.64 -6.67
C ASP A 284 -37.85 -25.47 -6.40
N PHE A 285 -37.06 -25.24 -7.45
CA PHE A 285 -35.62 -25.00 -7.31
C PHE A 285 -35.29 -23.68 -6.59
N TYR A 286 -35.99 -22.59 -6.86
CA TYR A 286 -35.78 -21.33 -6.14
C TYR A 286 -36.05 -21.47 -4.64
N LYS A 287 -37.11 -22.21 -4.25
CA LYS A 287 -37.41 -22.47 -2.84
C LYS A 287 -36.33 -23.31 -2.18
N GLU A 288 -35.86 -24.36 -2.85
CA GLU A 288 -34.77 -25.18 -2.33
C GLU A 288 -33.47 -24.37 -2.18
N ALA A 289 -33.15 -23.53 -3.17
CA ALA A 289 -32.04 -22.58 -3.11
C ALA A 289 -32.18 -21.62 -1.92
N ALA A 290 -33.36 -21.00 -1.76
CA ALA A 290 -33.64 -20.10 -0.64
C ALA A 290 -33.49 -20.80 0.72
N ASP A 291 -34.02 -22.02 0.86
CA ASP A 291 -33.93 -22.79 2.11
C ASP A 291 -32.48 -23.12 2.47
N ILE A 292 -31.66 -23.51 1.49
CA ILE A 292 -30.22 -23.74 1.69
C ILE A 292 -29.54 -22.44 2.13
N LEU A 293 -29.81 -21.31 1.46
CA LEU A 293 -29.16 -20.03 1.76
C LEU A 293 -29.61 -19.41 3.08
N VAL A 294 -30.86 -19.64 3.51
CA VAL A 294 -31.34 -19.32 4.87
C VAL A 294 -30.58 -20.15 5.90
N LYS A 295 -30.53 -21.48 5.74
CA LYS A 295 -29.83 -22.40 6.67
C LYS A 295 -28.34 -22.07 6.79
N THR A 296 -27.73 -21.69 5.67
CA THR A 296 -26.31 -21.31 5.59
C THR A 296 -26.05 -19.81 5.81
N LYS A 297 -27.06 -19.04 6.21
CA LYS A 297 -26.98 -17.61 6.59
C LYS A 297 -26.37 -16.71 5.51
N ARG A 298 -26.63 -17.00 4.24
CA ARG A 298 -26.26 -16.14 3.09
C ARG A 298 -27.32 -15.08 2.84
N ILE A 299 -27.53 -14.26 3.85
CA ILE A 299 -28.61 -13.29 3.89
C ILE A 299 -28.51 -12.29 2.74
N ASN A 300 -27.30 -11.92 2.33
CA ASN A 300 -27.07 -10.99 1.23
C ASN A 300 -27.49 -11.49 -0.16
N LYS A 301 -27.85 -12.78 -0.32
CA LYS A 301 -28.31 -13.37 -1.58
C LYS A 301 -29.82 -13.56 -1.66
N LEU A 302 -30.49 -13.55 -0.52
CA LEU A 302 -31.92 -13.85 -0.42
C LEU A 302 -32.85 -12.80 -1.09
N PRO A 303 -32.54 -11.49 -1.13
CA PRO A 303 -33.45 -10.53 -1.77
C PRO A 303 -33.71 -10.84 -3.25
N ASP A 304 -32.66 -11.17 -4.00
CA ASP A 304 -32.79 -11.51 -5.43
C ASP A 304 -33.61 -12.78 -5.63
N ILE A 305 -33.34 -13.83 -4.85
CA ILE A 305 -34.09 -15.09 -4.92
C ILE A 305 -35.55 -14.89 -4.54
N TYR A 306 -35.86 -14.08 -3.53
CA TYR A 306 -37.24 -13.78 -3.17
C TYR A 306 -37.96 -13.03 -4.28
N ARG A 307 -37.29 -12.10 -4.99
CA ARG A 307 -37.86 -11.48 -6.20
C ARG A 307 -38.11 -12.51 -7.31
N HIS A 308 -37.20 -13.46 -7.52
CA HIS A 308 -37.38 -14.53 -8.50
C HIS A 308 -38.56 -15.47 -8.15
N ILE A 309 -38.72 -15.79 -6.86
CA ILE A 309 -39.87 -16.56 -6.36
C ILE A 309 -41.17 -15.78 -6.57
N ALA A 310 -41.20 -14.48 -6.25
CA ALA A 310 -42.36 -13.62 -6.47
C ALA A 310 -42.73 -13.58 -7.96
N PHE A 311 -41.76 -13.40 -8.85
CA PHE A 311 -41.95 -13.46 -10.30
C PHE A 311 -42.52 -14.81 -10.76
N ALA A 312 -42.03 -15.94 -10.22
CA ALA A 312 -42.57 -17.25 -10.54
C ALA A 312 -44.04 -17.38 -10.09
N TYR A 313 -44.39 -16.89 -8.89
CA TYR A 313 -45.77 -16.88 -8.40
C TYR A 313 -46.70 -15.98 -9.23
N GLN A 314 -46.22 -14.81 -9.66
CA GLN A 314 -46.93 -13.92 -10.58
C GLN A 314 -47.32 -14.66 -11.86
N ASN A 315 -46.37 -15.37 -12.48
CA ASN A 315 -46.61 -16.15 -13.71
C ASN A 315 -47.49 -17.40 -13.47
N LEU A 316 -47.65 -17.83 -12.23
CA LEU A 316 -48.58 -18.89 -11.81
C LEU A 316 -49.94 -18.33 -11.34
N ASN A 317 -50.14 -17.00 -11.41
CA ASN A 317 -51.34 -16.28 -10.97
C ASN A 317 -51.65 -16.41 -9.46
N ASP A 318 -50.63 -16.52 -8.62
CA ASP A 318 -50.76 -16.52 -7.15
C ASP A 318 -50.29 -15.18 -6.56
N GLN A 319 -51.16 -14.17 -6.68
CA GLN A 319 -50.87 -12.79 -6.23
C GLN A 319 -50.52 -12.74 -4.74
N LYS A 320 -51.17 -13.57 -3.92
CA LYS A 320 -50.93 -13.59 -2.47
C LYS A 320 -49.48 -13.96 -2.17
N MET A 321 -48.96 -15.00 -2.83
CA MET A 321 -47.60 -15.44 -2.61
C MET A 321 -46.58 -14.51 -3.26
N GLU A 322 -46.89 -13.91 -4.41
CA GLU A 322 -46.09 -12.82 -5.00
C GLU A 322 -45.85 -11.71 -3.97
N ASP A 323 -46.92 -11.15 -3.40
CA ASP A 323 -46.85 -10.04 -2.44
C ASP A 323 -46.02 -10.41 -1.20
N VAL A 324 -46.19 -11.63 -0.68
CA VAL A 324 -45.42 -12.15 0.47
C VAL A 324 -43.92 -12.17 0.18
N TYR A 325 -43.51 -12.62 -1.00
CA TYR A 325 -42.10 -12.73 -1.34
C TYR A 325 -41.48 -11.38 -1.74
N ASN A 326 -42.25 -10.48 -2.38
CA ASN A 326 -41.82 -9.10 -2.60
C ASN A 326 -41.56 -8.38 -1.28
N PHE A 327 -42.47 -8.50 -0.30
CA PHE A 327 -42.29 -7.92 1.04
C PHE A 327 -41.03 -8.46 1.73
N LYS A 328 -40.80 -9.78 1.69
CA LYS A 328 -39.57 -10.40 2.25
C LYS A 328 -38.30 -9.86 1.60
N ALA A 329 -38.32 -9.64 0.28
CA ALA A 329 -37.18 -9.07 -0.44
C ALA A 329 -36.91 -7.62 0.00
N GLU A 330 -37.95 -6.79 0.08
CA GLU A 330 -37.86 -5.39 0.46
C GLU A 330 -37.36 -5.19 1.90
N GLU A 331 -37.93 -5.93 2.86
CA GLU A 331 -37.52 -5.88 4.27
C GLU A 331 -36.02 -6.17 4.41
N LEU A 332 -35.54 -7.17 3.69
CA LEU A 332 -34.15 -7.59 3.75
C LEU A 332 -33.21 -6.61 3.04
N ASP A 333 -33.60 -6.07 1.89
CA ASP A 333 -32.86 -5.03 1.19
C ASP A 333 -32.68 -3.79 2.06
N GLN A 334 -33.72 -3.36 2.79
CA GLN A 334 -33.62 -2.22 3.71
C GLN A 334 -32.61 -2.48 4.82
N ARG A 335 -32.64 -3.66 5.43
CA ARG A 335 -31.70 -4.06 6.48
C ARG A 335 -30.25 -4.08 5.99
N LEU A 336 -30.02 -4.62 4.79
CA LEU A 336 -28.67 -4.69 4.19
C LEU A 336 -28.15 -3.30 3.83
N LYS A 337 -29.01 -2.42 3.28
CA LYS A 337 -28.66 -1.01 2.98
C LYS A 337 -28.23 -0.25 4.24
N ALA A 338 -28.97 -0.41 5.35
CA ALA A 338 -28.61 0.21 6.62
C ALA A 338 -27.20 -0.21 7.10
N SER A 339 -26.92 -1.53 7.11
CA SER A 339 -25.57 -2.00 7.46
C SER A 339 -24.49 -1.54 6.48
N GLY A 340 -24.84 -1.35 5.20
CA GLY A 340 -23.93 -0.88 4.17
C GLY A 340 -23.53 0.57 4.40
N ASN A 341 -24.50 1.44 4.68
CA ASN A 341 -24.26 2.86 4.99
C ASN A 341 -23.32 3.02 6.18
N GLU A 342 -23.50 2.25 7.26
CA GLU A 342 -22.60 2.29 8.41
C GLU A 342 -21.14 1.91 8.06
N ALA A 343 -20.95 0.97 7.12
CA ALA A 343 -19.62 0.57 6.68
C ALA A 343 -18.96 1.64 5.79
N ILE A 344 -19.75 2.34 4.97
CA ILE A 344 -19.30 3.47 4.17
C ILE A 344 -18.89 4.62 5.07
N ASP A 345 -19.72 4.97 6.07
CA ASP A 345 -19.42 6.03 7.03
C ASP A 345 -18.12 5.75 7.78
N LEU A 346 -17.91 4.50 8.21
CA LEU A 346 -16.65 4.06 8.79
C LEU A 346 -15.48 4.29 7.81
N SER A 347 -15.59 3.79 6.58
CA SER A 347 -14.55 3.95 5.55
C SER A 347 -14.24 5.42 5.25
N LEU A 348 -15.26 6.27 5.17
CA LEU A 348 -15.11 7.70 4.89
C LEU A 348 -14.45 8.42 6.06
N SER A 349 -14.86 8.12 7.29
CA SER A 349 -14.25 8.67 8.51
C SER A 349 -12.75 8.38 8.56
N GLU A 350 -12.32 7.21 8.08
CA GLU A 350 -10.90 6.86 7.99
C GLU A 350 -10.17 7.62 6.90
N ILE A 351 -10.74 7.76 5.70
CA ILE A 351 -10.10 8.53 4.63
C ILE A 351 -9.85 9.96 5.12
N ILE A 352 -10.81 10.51 5.88
CA ILE A 352 -10.68 11.82 6.52
C ILE A 352 -9.58 11.78 7.60
N GLU A 353 -9.59 10.81 8.51
CA GLU A 353 -8.55 10.67 9.55
C GLU A 353 -7.15 10.46 8.96
N GLN A 354 -7.01 9.67 7.91
CA GLN A 354 -5.76 9.40 7.23
C GLN A 354 -5.24 10.64 6.52
N LYS A 355 -6.11 11.35 5.78
CA LYS A 355 -5.76 12.65 5.18
C LYS A 355 -5.35 13.66 6.24
N ASN A 356 -6.03 13.69 7.38
CA ASN A 356 -5.67 14.55 8.50
C ASN A 356 -4.30 14.16 9.09
N LYS A 357 -4.03 12.86 9.26
CA LYS A 357 -2.74 12.37 9.76
C LYS A 357 -1.60 12.68 8.79
N ASP A 358 -1.83 12.56 7.48
CA ASP A 358 -0.85 12.93 6.46
C ASP A 358 -0.56 14.44 6.50
N ASN A 359 -1.58 15.27 6.67
CA ASN A 359 -1.41 16.71 6.89
C ASN A 359 -0.61 17.01 8.17
N VAL A 360 -0.89 16.32 9.27
CA VAL A 360 -0.15 16.47 10.53
C VAL A 360 1.31 16.06 10.37
N ASN A 361 1.60 14.95 9.69
CA ASN A 361 2.96 14.54 9.36
C ASN A 361 3.69 15.59 8.51
N LEU A 362 2.99 16.20 7.56
CA LEU A 362 3.54 17.26 6.71
C LEU A 362 3.89 18.51 7.53
N ILE A 363 3.07 18.87 8.52
CA ILE A 363 3.36 19.94 9.49
C ILE A 363 4.62 19.60 10.32
N PHE A 364 4.74 18.37 10.83
CA PHE A 364 5.94 17.96 11.58
C PHE A 364 7.22 18.00 10.74
N ILE A 365 7.15 17.60 9.47
CA ILE A 365 8.26 17.71 8.52
C ILE A 365 8.64 19.20 8.32
N ALA A 366 7.65 20.07 8.14
CA ALA A 366 7.88 21.51 7.99
C ALA A 366 8.54 22.14 9.23
N ILE A 367 8.10 21.75 10.44
CA ILE A 367 8.71 22.19 11.71
C ILE A 367 10.16 21.68 11.81
N GLY A 368 10.41 20.41 11.46
CA GLY A 368 11.76 19.85 11.45
C GLY A 368 12.71 20.59 10.51
N VAL A 369 12.25 20.94 9.31
CA VAL A 369 13.03 21.76 8.36
C VAL A 369 13.28 23.16 8.91
N LEU A 370 12.30 23.80 9.55
CA LEU A 370 12.46 25.12 10.17
C LEU A 370 13.50 25.11 11.30
N ILE A 371 13.50 24.08 12.15
CA ILE A 371 14.48 23.95 13.23
C ILE A 371 15.89 23.78 12.66
N LEU A 372 16.05 22.98 11.59
CA LEU A 372 17.35 22.78 10.94
C LEU A 372 17.87 24.05 10.29
N THR A 373 17.01 24.84 9.64
CA THR A 373 17.42 26.12 9.03
C THR A 373 17.82 27.15 10.07
N VAL A 374 17.04 27.29 11.15
CA VAL A 374 17.36 28.17 12.29
C VAL A 374 18.67 27.74 12.96
N GLY A 375 18.86 26.44 13.18
CA GLY A 375 20.10 25.88 13.72
C GLY A 375 21.31 26.15 12.83
N ALA A 376 21.17 26.01 11.50
CA ALA A 376 22.22 26.34 10.56
C ALA A 376 22.57 27.84 10.57
N ILE A 377 21.56 28.72 10.63
CA ILE A 377 21.77 30.17 10.73
C ILE A 377 22.49 30.51 12.04
N LEU A 378 22.05 29.97 13.18
CA LEU A 378 22.71 30.18 14.48
C LEU A 378 24.15 29.66 14.46
N PHE A 379 24.40 28.49 13.88
CA PHE A 379 25.75 27.94 13.72
C PHE A 379 26.64 28.86 12.89
N LEU A 380 26.15 29.38 11.76
CA LEU A 380 26.88 30.32 10.92
C LEU A 380 27.16 31.63 11.66
N VAL A 381 26.21 32.16 12.43
CA VAL A 381 26.38 33.38 13.24
C VAL A 381 27.41 33.17 14.34
N VAL A 382 27.35 32.05 15.07
CA VAL A 382 28.33 31.72 16.13
C VAL A 382 29.72 31.52 15.51
N ARG A 383 29.82 30.85 14.36
CA ARG A 383 31.07 30.67 13.64
C ARG A 383 31.66 32.00 13.18
N ASN A 384 30.84 32.90 12.62
CA ASN A 384 31.28 34.24 12.23
C ASN A 384 31.72 35.08 13.44
N ARG A 385 30.98 35.04 14.56
CA ARG A 385 31.38 35.73 15.79
C ARG A 385 32.69 35.21 16.36
N LYS A 386 32.94 33.89 16.27
CA LYS A 386 34.23 33.30 16.67
C LYS A 386 35.35 33.74 15.73
N TYR A 387 35.09 33.78 14.43
CA TYR A 387 36.03 34.27 13.41
C TYR A 387 36.36 35.76 13.57
N GLU A 388 35.38 36.59 13.92
CA GLU A 388 35.61 38.01 14.26
C GLU A 388 36.40 38.17 15.56
N LYS A 389 36.20 37.28 16.54
CA LYS A 389 36.95 37.31 17.81
C LYS A 389 38.40 36.87 17.63
N GLU A 390 38.65 35.83 16.83
CA GLU A 390 40.01 35.38 16.46
C GLU A 390 40.75 36.41 15.58
N ASN A 391 40.04 37.18 14.74
CA ASN A 391 40.65 38.29 13.97
C ASN A 391 40.85 39.57 14.79
N LYS A 392 40.08 39.82 15.85
CA LYS A 392 40.28 40.99 16.74
C LYS A 392 41.51 40.88 17.63
N ASP A 393 41.99 39.66 17.89
CA ASP A 393 43.23 39.40 18.64
C ASP A 393 44.48 39.40 17.74
N SER A 394 44.32 39.61 16.42
CA SER A 394 45.41 39.58 15.43
C SER A 394 45.47 40.87 14.58
N GLU A 395 45.37 42.05 15.20
CA GLU A 395 45.80 43.31 14.58
C GLU A 395 46.97 43.92 15.35
N LYS A 396 48.18 43.42 15.06
CA LYS A 396 49.39 44.23 15.04
C LYS A 396 50.27 43.82 13.87
N SER A 397 50.60 44.84 13.08
CA SER A 397 51.75 45.00 12.18
C SER A 397 51.74 44.39 10.74
N THR A 398 51.80 45.36 9.81
CA THR A 398 52.59 45.45 8.56
C THR A 398 52.06 44.88 7.24
N SER A 399 51.52 45.80 6.43
CA SER A 399 51.99 46.23 5.10
C SER A 399 52.80 45.24 4.23
N SER A 400 52.19 44.78 3.12
CA SER A 400 52.86 44.64 1.83
C SER A 400 51.85 44.46 0.68
N THR A 401 51.98 45.37 -0.29
CA THR A 401 51.33 45.47 -1.61
C THR A 401 51.46 44.19 -2.44
N TYR A 402 50.36 43.74 -3.09
CA TYR A 402 50.21 43.17 -4.47
C TYR A 402 48.74 42.66 -4.63
N PRO A 403 48.17 42.54 -5.86
CA PRO A 403 46.94 43.21 -6.24
C PRO A 403 45.63 42.55 -5.81
N VAL A 404 44.64 43.44 -5.64
CA VAL A 404 43.24 43.26 -5.25
C VAL A 404 42.51 42.30 -6.19
N LYS A 405 41.95 41.22 -5.63
CA LYS A 405 40.76 40.56 -6.20
C LYS A 405 39.57 41.08 -5.41
N GLU A 406 38.84 42.01 -6.00
CA GLU A 406 37.67 42.68 -5.42
C GLU A 406 36.72 41.64 -4.82
N ARG A 407 36.41 41.78 -3.53
CA ARG A 407 35.29 41.09 -2.92
C ARG A 407 34.03 41.79 -3.44
N ILE A 408 33.40 41.18 -4.44
CA ILE A 408 32.10 41.56 -4.98
C ILE A 408 31.14 41.81 -3.81
N SER A 409 30.58 43.02 -3.73
CA SER A 409 29.63 43.36 -2.67
C SER A 409 28.32 42.59 -2.88
N LYS A 410 27.55 42.38 -1.82
CA LYS A 410 26.26 41.68 -1.89
C LYS A 410 25.26 42.46 -2.76
N GLU A 411 25.48 43.75 -2.86
CA GLU A 411 24.75 44.71 -3.67
C GLU A 411 25.04 44.49 -5.18
N ASP A 412 26.31 44.28 -5.56
CA ASP A 412 26.72 44.01 -6.96
C ASP A 412 26.13 42.69 -7.49
N PHE A 413 26.05 41.67 -6.64
CA PHE A 413 25.46 40.38 -7.01
C PHE A 413 23.93 40.46 -7.17
N THR A 414 23.27 41.29 -6.36
CA THR A 414 21.82 41.51 -6.46
C THR A 414 21.46 42.26 -7.74
N GLU A 415 22.22 43.31 -8.06
CA GLU A 415 22.08 44.05 -9.33
C GLU A 415 22.28 43.13 -10.54
N LEU A 416 23.28 42.24 -10.49
CA LEU A 416 23.54 41.27 -11.56
C LEU A 416 22.38 40.29 -11.80
N LEU A 417 21.72 39.83 -10.73
CA LEU A 417 20.55 38.95 -10.84
C LEU A 417 19.35 39.67 -11.43
N ASP A 418 19.15 40.96 -11.12
CA ASP A 418 18.04 41.73 -11.65
C ASP A 418 18.22 42.04 -13.15
N LEU A 419 19.45 42.39 -13.57
CA LEU A 419 19.79 42.56 -14.99
C LEU A 419 19.59 41.28 -15.81
N ALA A 420 19.85 40.11 -15.22
CA ALA A 420 19.62 38.82 -15.86
C ALA A 420 18.12 38.53 -16.04
N LYS A 421 17.31 38.80 -15.00
CA LYS A 421 15.85 38.59 -15.02
C LYS A 421 15.13 39.50 -16.00
N SER A 422 15.60 40.74 -16.16
CA SER A 422 15.05 41.70 -17.10
C SER A 422 15.57 41.55 -18.53
N ASN A 423 16.50 40.61 -18.77
CA ASN A 423 17.17 40.40 -20.07
C ASN A 423 17.80 41.70 -20.63
N ASP A 424 18.40 42.50 -19.74
CA ASP A 424 19.04 43.77 -20.10
C ASP A 424 20.35 43.52 -20.86
N LEU A 425 20.60 44.32 -21.91
CA LEU A 425 21.83 44.26 -22.71
C LEU A 425 23.10 44.53 -21.88
N LYS A 426 22.98 45.22 -20.75
CA LYS A 426 24.07 45.50 -19.80
C LYS A 426 24.49 44.26 -18.99
N PHE A 427 23.65 43.22 -18.94
CA PHE A 427 23.90 42.00 -18.16
C PHE A 427 25.28 41.39 -18.44
N ILE A 428 25.67 41.25 -19.71
CA ILE A 428 26.93 40.60 -20.08
C ILE A 428 28.15 41.41 -19.62
N LYS A 429 28.10 42.72 -19.81
CA LYS A 429 29.18 43.61 -19.39
C LYS A 429 29.34 43.58 -17.88
N ARG A 430 28.24 43.65 -17.14
CA ARG A 430 28.24 43.59 -15.67
C ARG A 430 28.70 42.23 -15.16
N PHE A 431 28.29 41.15 -15.83
CA PHE A 431 28.75 39.80 -15.51
C PHE A 431 30.27 39.64 -15.68
N GLU A 432 30.84 40.22 -16.73
CA GLU A 432 32.29 40.19 -16.99
C GLU A 432 33.08 41.01 -15.96
N GLU A 433 32.53 42.13 -15.48
CA GLU A 433 33.09 42.92 -14.38
C GLU A 433 33.07 42.14 -13.05
N VAL A 434 31.99 41.41 -12.77
CA VAL A 434 31.82 40.63 -11.54
C VAL A 434 32.61 39.31 -11.57
N ASN A 435 32.77 38.69 -12.74
CA ASN A 435 33.53 37.44 -12.88
C ASN A 435 34.60 37.54 -13.98
N PRO A 436 35.68 38.30 -13.72
CA PRO A 436 36.76 38.48 -14.67
C PRO A 436 37.56 37.17 -14.79
N GLY A 437 37.27 36.41 -15.83
CA GLY A 437 37.99 35.16 -16.13
C GLY A 437 37.12 34.06 -16.72
N LEU A 438 35.81 34.03 -16.41
CA LEU A 438 34.94 32.94 -16.87
C LEU A 438 34.81 32.91 -18.40
N PHE A 439 34.53 34.06 -19.04
CA PHE A 439 34.45 34.10 -20.50
C PHE A 439 35.79 33.83 -21.16
N GLN A 440 36.91 34.24 -20.56
CA GLN A 440 38.24 33.90 -21.06
C GLN A 440 38.51 32.39 -20.98
N ASN A 441 38.11 31.74 -19.89
CA ASN A 441 38.25 30.30 -19.71
C ASN A 441 37.33 29.51 -20.66
N ILE A 442 36.10 29.99 -20.90
CA ILE A 442 35.15 29.42 -21.86
C ILE A 442 35.66 29.57 -23.30
N LEU A 443 36.16 30.75 -23.67
CA LEU A 443 36.67 31.03 -25.02
C LEU A 443 38.00 30.32 -25.31
N LYS A 444 38.79 29.97 -24.29
CA LYS A 444 39.96 29.06 -24.45
C LYS A 444 39.54 27.65 -24.88
N ILE A 445 38.38 27.17 -24.43
CA ILE A 445 37.84 25.84 -24.79
C ILE A 445 37.23 25.89 -26.19
N ASN A 446 36.46 26.94 -26.50
CA ASN A 446 35.91 27.16 -27.84
C ASN A 446 35.85 28.65 -28.21
N PRO A 447 36.79 29.13 -29.05
CA PRO A 447 36.85 30.54 -29.46
C PRO A 447 35.69 31.01 -30.34
N GLN A 448 34.90 30.09 -30.90
CA GLN A 448 33.83 30.37 -31.88
C GLN A 448 32.44 30.53 -31.23
N LEU A 449 32.37 30.70 -29.91
CA LEU A 449 31.09 30.91 -29.22
C LEU A 449 30.52 32.30 -29.50
N THR A 450 29.23 32.33 -29.82
CA THR A 450 28.53 33.59 -30.10
C THR A 450 28.20 34.34 -28.80
N LYS A 451 27.94 35.66 -28.89
CA LYS A 451 27.50 36.47 -27.74
C LYS A 451 26.24 35.91 -27.06
N SER A 452 25.32 35.35 -27.85
CA SER A 452 24.10 34.71 -27.34
C SER A 452 24.37 33.43 -26.54
N GLU A 453 25.47 32.72 -26.87
CA GLU A 453 25.89 31.51 -26.16
C GLU A 453 26.69 31.85 -24.90
N LEU A 454 27.50 32.91 -24.93
CA LEU A 454 28.16 33.44 -23.73
C LEU A 454 27.14 33.93 -22.69
N SER A 455 26.05 34.57 -23.15
CA SER A 455 24.93 34.95 -22.28
C SER A 455 24.26 33.73 -21.65
N LEU A 456 24.06 32.67 -22.42
CA LEU A 456 23.53 31.41 -21.90
C LEU A 456 24.48 30.78 -20.86
N CYS A 457 25.80 30.81 -21.07
CA CYS A 457 26.79 30.34 -20.08
C CYS A 457 26.70 31.13 -18.76
N ALA A 458 26.62 32.46 -18.84
CA ALA A 458 26.50 33.32 -17.66
C ALA A 458 25.22 33.04 -16.87
N MET A 459 24.09 32.88 -17.56
CA MET A 459 22.82 32.53 -16.91
C MET A 459 22.86 31.14 -16.24
N ILE A 460 23.55 30.17 -16.84
CA ILE A 460 23.75 28.84 -16.23
C ILE A 460 24.66 28.94 -15.01
N TRP A 461 25.75 29.71 -15.09
CA TRP A 461 26.67 29.92 -13.97
C TRP A 461 25.97 30.54 -12.75
N LEU A 462 25.02 31.46 -12.98
CA LEU A 462 24.17 32.05 -11.95
C LEU A 462 23.13 31.09 -11.35
N GLY A 463 23.04 29.85 -11.86
CA GLY A 463 22.16 28.81 -11.32
C GLY A 463 20.74 28.83 -11.87
N PHE A 464 20.44 29.62 -12.90
CA PHE A 464 19.08 29.68 -13.44
C PHE A 464 18.68 28.37 -14.12
N SER A 465 17.45 27.91 -13.84
CA SER A 465 16.91 26.72 -14.48
C SER A 465 16.59 27.00 -15.96
N SER A 466 16.41 25.94 -16.76
CA SER A 466 15.97 26.11 -18.15
C SER A 466 14.63 26.85 -18.25
N LYS A 467 13.77 26.74 -17.22
CA LYS A 467 12.48 27.42 -17.12
C LYS A 467 12.67 28.91 -16.86
N ASP A 468 13.53 29.27 -15.91
CA ASP A 468 13.83 30.67 -15.60
C ASP A 468 14.44 31.39 -16.81
N ILE A 469 15.39 30.75 -17.50
CA ILE A 469 16.03 31.32 -18.70
C ILE A 469 15.00 31.53 -19.83
N ALA A 470 14.06 30.60 -19.98
CA ALA A 470 12.98 30.70 -20.97
C ALA A 470 12.08 31.91 -20.67
N ASP A 471 11.74 32.09 -19.40
CA ASP A 471 10.90 33.18 -18.92
C ASP A 471 11.61 34.54 -19.06
N PHE A 472 12.91 34.63 -18.76
CA PHE A 472 13.68 35.89 -18.88
C PHE A 472 13.94 36.28 -20.34
N THR A 473 14.25 35.31 -21.20
CA THR A 473 14.63 35.59 -22.60
C THR A 473 13.47 35.52 -23.57
N PHE A 474 12.24 35.28 -23.08
CA PHE A 474 11.01 35.16 -23.86
C PHE A 474 11.10 34.12 -25.00
N ILE A 475 11.78 32.99 -24.75
CA ILE A 475 11.87 31.87 -25.69
C ILE A 475 11.28 30.61 -25.09
N GLN A 476 10.81 29.69 -25.92
CA GLN A 476 10.21 28.44 -25.43
C GLN A 476 11.21 27.62 -24.59
N HIS A 477 10.74 27.06 -23.48
CA HIS A 477 11.52 26.20 -22.58
C HIS A 477 12.29 25.09 -23.32
N ARG A 478 11.66 24.45 -24.31
CA ARG A 478 12.29 23.41 -25.12
C ARG A 478 13.45 23.93 -25.97
N SER A 479 13.36 25.15 -26.47
CA SER A 479 14.44 25.82 -27.21
C SER A 479 15.65 26.09 -26.33
N VAL A 480 15.45 26.44 -25.06
CA VAL A 480 16.54 26.58 -24.07
C VAL A 480 17.23 25.23 -23.84
N GLN A 481 16.47 24.16 -23.64
CA GLN A 481 17.02 22.80 -23.46
C GLN A 481 17.87 22.36 -24.67
N THR A 482 17.38 22.60 -25.89
CA THR A 482 18.15 22.30 -27.11
C THR A 482 19.42 23.15 -27.21
N LYS A 483 19.37 24.44 -26.87
CA LYS A 483 20.57 25.31 -26.82
C LYS A 483 21.58 24.82 -25.79
N LYS A 484 21.16 24.40 -24.58
CA LYS A 484 22.04 23.79 -23.57
C LYS A 484 22.70 22.50 -24.07
N GLY A 485 21.95 21.65 -24.77
CA GLY A 485 22.48 20.44 -25.39
C GLY A 485 23.54 20.73 -26.47
N ARG A 486 23.35 21.77 -27.29
CA ARG A 486 24.35 22.21 -28.29
C ARG A 486 25.59 22.81 -27.62
N LEU A 487 25.39 23.63 -26.59
CA LEU A 487 26.47 24.25 -25.82
C LEU A 487 27.36 23.18 -25.17
N ARG A 488 26.74 22.13 -24.61
CA ARG A 488 27.45 20.98 -24.02
C ARG A 488 28.40 20.31 -25.01
N LYS A 489 27.95 20.10 -26.26
CA LYS A 489 28.78 19.54 -27.34
C LYS A 489 29.89 20.49 -27.77
N LYS A 490 29.59 21.80 -27.89
CA LYS A 490 30.58 22.82 -28.28
C LYS A 490 31.69 23.02 -27.25
N LEU A 491 31.43 22.76 -25.98
CA LEU A 491 32.39 22.84 -24.88
C LEU A 491 33.00 21.48 -24.49
N ASN A 492 32.70 20.43 -25.26
CA ASN A 492 33.20 19.06 -25.03
C ASN A 492 32.91 18.50 -23.62
N ILE A 493 31.72 18.78 -23.08
CA ILE A 493 31.34 18.36 -21.73
C ILE A 493 30.67 16.96 -21.81
N SER A 494 31.19 16.00 -21.05
CA SER A 494 30.68 14.62 -20.97
C SER A 494 29.23 14.55 -20.49
N SER A 495 28.45 13.54 -20.91
CA SER A 495 27.05 13.31 -20.50
C SER A 495 26.87 13.14 -18.99
N GLU A 496 27.89 12.65 -18.29
CA GLU A 496 27.84 12.38 -16.84
C GLU A 496 28.17 13.61 -15.98
N THR A 497 28.68 14.69 -16.59
CA THR A 497 29.10 15.90 -15.85
C THR A 497 27.94 16.88 -15.72
N ASP A 498 27.53 17.23 -14.50
CA ASP A 498 26.51 18.27 -14.32
C ASP A 498 26.99 19.62 -14.91
N LEU A 499 26.12 20.26 -15.70
CA LEU A 499 26.47 21.45 -16.47
C LEU A 499 26.70 22.67 -15.55
N TYR A 500 25.97 22.77 -14.45
CA TYR A 500 26.13 23.85 -13.48
C TYR A 500 27.46 23.71 -12.75
N SER A 501 27.73 22.51 -12.25
CA SER A 501 28.99 22.16 -11.59
C SER A 501 30.22 22.43 -12.47
N PHE A 502 30.12 22.14 -13.78
CA PHE A 502 31.18 22.46 -14.73
C PHE A 502 31.49 23.96 -14.80
N PHE A 503 30.46 24.81 -14.94
CA PHE A 503 30.67 26.26 -15.03
C PHE A 503 31.15 26.87 -13.71
N THR A 504 30.70 26.38 -12.56
CA THR A 504 31.18 26.85 -11.25
C THR A 504 32.64 26.42 -10.98
N SER A 505 33.16 25.42 -11.71
CA SER A 505 34.54 24.93 -11.58
C SER A 505 35.56 25.63 -12.51
N LEU A 506 35.09 26.44 -13.45
CA LEU A 506 35.90 27.27 -14.37
C LEU A 506 36.17 28.66 -13.78
#